data_AF-A0A022GJZ1-F1
#
_entry.id   AF-A0A022GJZ1-F1
#
_cell.length_a   1.000
_cell.length_b   1.000
_cell.length_c   1.000
_cell.angle_alpha   90.00
_cell.angle_beta   90.00
_cell.angle_gamma   90.00
#
_symmetry.space_group_name_H-M   'P 1'
#
loop_
_entity.id
_entity.type
_entity.pdbx_description
1 polymer ?
#
loop_
_entity_poly.entity_id
_entity_poly.type
_entity_poly.pdbx_seq_one_letter_code
_entity_poly.pdbx_strand_id
1 'polypeptide(L)'
;MSKSEPFLGTTTERDKAFPDIKEMRVVVTQDPWQSYRRTPAAPTSTYTKTSLPRFERCLNPRCQQGGLDLQSVVLFWEDGEHEFFCKGHEGSPAGRRVGDPCDNVFTVTLTTVR
;
A
#
# COMPACT_ATOMS: atom_id res chain seq x y z
N MET A 1 1.43 -10.28 -29.76
CA MET A 1 0.38 -9.52 -29.03
C MET A 1 1.01 -8.99 -27.75
N SER A 2 1.44 -7.74 -27.75
CA SER A 2 2.01 -7.11 -26.55
C SER A 2 0.89 -6.91 -25.55
N LYS A 3 0.92 -7.61 -24.41
CA LYS A 3 0.08 -7.26 -23.27
C LYS A 3 0.53 -5.86 -22.86
N SER A 4 -0.21 -4.83 -23.26
CA SER A 4 -0.05 -3.49 -22.73
C SER A 4 -0.22 -3.62 -21.22
N GLU A 5 0.87 -3.47 -20.47
CA GLU A 5 0.81 -3.35 -19.02
C GLU A 5 -0.22 -2.27 -18.70
N PRO A 6 -1.19 -2.54 -17.81
CA PRO A 6 -2.21 -1.54 -17.49
C PRO A 6 -1.49 -0.29 -16.99
N PHE A 7 -1.60 0.79 -17.77
CA PHE A 7 -1.04 2.08 -17.39
C PHE A 7 -1.75 2.53 -16.12
N LEU A 8 -1.08 2.37 -14.99
CA LEU A 8 -1.45 2.88 -13.67
C LEU A 8 -1.29 4.41 -13.66
N GLY A 9 -2.06 5.10 -14.51
CA GLY A 9 -2.22 6.54 -14.46
C GLY A 9 -2.72 6.98 -13.08
N THR A 10 -2.77 8.30 -12.83
CA THR A 10 -3.40 8.87 -11.64
C THR A 10 -4.93 8.79 -11.73
N THR A 11 -5.48 7.66 -12.17
CA THR A 11 -6.92 7.56 -12.40
C THR A 11 -7.63 7.63 -11.06
N THR A 12 -8.29 8.75 -10.83
CA THR A 12 -9.26 8.91 -9.75
C THR A 12 -10.53 8.09 -10.04
N GLU A 13 -10.71 7.64 -11.29
CA GLU A 13 -11.82 6.80 -11.72
C GLU A 13 -11.50 5.33 -11.49
N ARG A 14 -12.02 4.80 -10.39
CA ARG A 14 -11.65 3.48 -9.87
C ARG A 14 -12.36 2.32 -10.54
N ASP A 15 -13.54 2.56 -11.11
CA ASP A 15 -14.20 1.56 -11.95
C ASP A 15 -13.44 1.32 -13.26
N LYS A 16 -12.70 2.33 -13.76
CA LYS A 16 -11.76 2.14 -14.87
C LYS A 16 -10.47 1.46 -14.44
N ALA A 17 -10.01 1.69 -13.21
CA ALA A 17 -8.81 1.04 -12.67
C ALA A 17 -9.04 -0.46 -12.43
N PHE A 18 -10.24 -0.85 -11.99
CA PHE A 18 -10.60 -2.21 -11.62
C PHE A 18 -11.93 -2.62 -12.29
N PRO A 19 -11.97 -2.75 -13.62
CA PRO A 19 -13.20 -3.04 -14.35
C PRO A 19 -13.76 -4.43 -14.03
N ASP A 20 -12.88 -5.41 -13.83
CA ASP A 20 -13.26 -6.81 -13.57
C ASP A 20 -13.50 -7.11 -12.08
N ILE A 21 -13.52 -6.09 -11.22
CA ILE A 21 -13.71 -6.24 -9.77
C ILE A 21 -15.01 -5.54 -9.39
N LYS A 22 -16.03 -6.31 -8.99
CA LYS A 22 -17.32 -5.80 -8.51
C LYS A 22 -17.18 -5.25 -7.10
N GLU A 23 -16.54 -6.03 -6.22
CA GLU A 23 -16.32 -5.67 -4.83
C GLU A 23 -14.88 -5.98 -4.44
N MET A 24 -14.35 -5.19 -3.50
CA MET A 24 -13.06 -5.50 -2.89
C MET A 24 -13.02 -5.00 -1.46
N ARG A 25 -12.19 -5.69 -0.68
CA ARG A 25 -11.77 -5.28 0.66
C ARG A 25 -10.27 -5.43 0.77
N VAL A 26 -9.61 -4.36 1.20
CA VAL A 26 -8.17 -4.35 1.49
C VAL A 26 -8.00 -3.94 2.93
N VAL A 27 -7.43 -4.82 3.75
CA VAL A 27 -7.08 -4.53 5.14
C VAL A 27 -5.57 -4.40 5.20
N VAL A 28 -5.08 -3.29 5.73
CA VAL A 28 -3.65 -3.02 5.84
C VAL A 28 -3.31 -2.83 7.31
N THR A 29 -2.47 -3.69 7.86
CA THR A 29 -1.92 -3.55 9.20
C THR A 29 -0.45 -3.16 9.10
N GLN A 30 -0.02 -2.20 9.92
CA GLN A 30 1.37 -1.75 9.99
C GLN A 30 1.91 -1.87 11.40
N ASP A 31 3.23 -1.84 11.52
CA ASP A 31 3.92 -1.75 12.81
C ASP A 31 3.50 -2.85 13.82
N PRO A 32 3.57 -4.15 13.45
CA PRO A 32 3.15 -5.23 14.34
C PRO A 32 3.96 -5.29 15.64
N TRP A 33 5.19 -4.77 15.62
CA TRP A 33 6.08 -4.69 16.79
C TRP A 33 6.01 -3.36 17.55
N GLN A 34 5.09 -2.45 17.18
CA GLN A 34 4.84 -1.18 17.86
C GLN A 34 6.08 -0.28 17.99
N SER A 35 6.99 -0.36 17.01
CA SER A 35 8.22 0.42 16.92
C SER A 35 7.96 1.90 16.70
N TYR A 36 6.84 2.27 16.08
CA TYR A 36 6.52 3.65 15.69
C TYR A 36 5.30 4.23 16.41
N ARG A 37 4.29 3.40 16.70
CA ARG A 37 3.14 3.77 17.53
C ARG A 37 2.96 2.79 18.67
N ARG A 38 2.98 3.33 19.89
CA ARG A 38 2.63 2.58 21.11
C ARG A 38 1.13 2.52 21.29
N THR A 39 0.48 1.66 20.51
CA THR A 39 -0.97 1.39 20.62
C THR A 39 -1.21 -0.06 21.04
N PRO A 40 -2.29 -0.36 21.81
CA PRO A 40 -2.56 -1.72 22.26
C PRO A 40 -2.70 -2.75 21.13
N ALA A 41 -3.08 -2.29 19.94
CA ALA A 41 -3.12 -3.07 18.71
C ALA A 41 -2.33 -2.37 17.61
N ALA A 42 -1.81 -3.16 16.68
CA ALA A 42 -1.17 -2.66 15.47
C ALA A 42 -2.14 -1.77 14.67
N PRO A 43 -1.71 -0.60 14.16
CA PRO A 43 -2.58 0.25 13.36
C PRO A 43 -3.10 -0.46 12.11
N THR A 44 -4.42 -0.46 11.95
CA THR A 44 -5.10 -1.11 10.83
C THR A 44 -5.97 -0.11 10.07
N SER A 45 -5.79 -0.07 8.76
CA SER A 45 -6.63 0.65 7.80
C SER A 45 -7.47 -0.34 7.00
N THR A 46 -8.73 -0.02 6.72
CA THR A 46 -9.60 -0.86 5.87
C THR A 46 -10.14 -0.03 4.72
N TYR A 47 -10.03 -0.58 3.52
CA TYR A 47 -10.43 0.05 2.28
C TYR A 47 -11.36 -0.83 1.47
N THR A 48 -12.19 -0.16 0.68
CA THR A 48 -13.07 -0.75 -0.33
C THR A 48 -12.74 -0.19 -1.70
N LYS A 49 -13.42 -0.67 -2.75
CA LYS A 49 -13.24 -0.16 -4.12
C LYS A 49 -13.32 1.36 -4.19
N THR A 50 -14.24 1.96 -3.42
CA THR A 50 -14.50 3.41 -3.42
C THR A 50 -13.63 4.21 -2.45
N SER A 51 -12.97 3.59 -1.46
CA SER A 51 -12.11 4.29 -0.49
C SER A 51 -10.59 4.05 -0.60
N LEU A 52 -10.13 2.94 -1.21
CA LEU A 52 -8.72 2.65 -1.52
C LEU A 52 -7.89 3.82 -2.10
N PRO A 53 -6.91 4.36 -1.34
CA PRO A 53 -5.97 5.33 -1.88
C PRO A 53 -5.00 4.68 -2.88
N ARG A 54 -4.27 5.49 -3.65
CA ARG A 54 -3.17 4.94 -4.45
C ARG A 54 -2.05 4.40 -3.57
N PHE A 55 -1.67 5.18 -2.54
CA PHE A 55 -0.58 4.84 -1.64
C PHE A 55 -1.06 4.80 -0.19
N GLU A 56 -0.72 3.73 0.53
CA GLU A 56 -0.67 3.72 1.98
C GLU A 56 0.69 4.27 2.41
N ARG A 57 0.72 5.28 3.29
CA ARG A 57 1.99 5.82 3.80
C ARG A 57 2.56 4.91 4.89
N CYS A 58 3.89 4.81 4.94
CA CYS A 58 4.56 4.11 6.02
C CYS A 58 4.29 4.83 7.35
N LEU A 59 4.10 4.06 8.42
CA LEU A 59 3.76 4.61 9.72
C LEU A 59 4.91 5.39 10.36
N ASN A 60 6.16 5.00 10.07
CA ASN A 60 7.36 5.68 10.57
C ASN A 60 7.36 7.15 10.10
N PRO A 61 7.25 8.14 11.02
CA PRO A 61 7.14 9.55 10.66
C PRO A 61 8.41 10.14 10.05
N ARG A 62 9.56 9.47 10.23
CA ARG A 62 10.83 9.87 9.60
C ARG A 62 10.92 9.40 8.16
N CYS A 63 10.10 8.42 7.78
CA CYS A 63 10.13 7.83 6.47
C CYS A 63 9.75 8.83 5.38
N GLN A 64 10.65 9.01 4.41
CA GLN A 64 10.47 9.87 3.25
C GLN A 64 10.26 9.01 2.00
N GLN A 65 9.40 9.49 1.10
CA GLN A 65 9.18 8.91 -0.24
C GLN A 65 8.76 7.42 -0.21
N GLY A 66 8.38 6.92 0.97
CA GLY A 66 7.94 5.55 1.19
C GLY A 66 6.42 5.41 1.18
N GLY A 67 6.00 4.18 1.05
CA GLY A 67 4.61 3.76 1.10
C GLY A 67 4.44 2.43 0.38
N LEU A 68 3.19 2.00 0.31
CA LEU A 68 2.77 0.85 -0.48
C LEU A 68 1.76 1.29 -1.53
N ASP A 69 2.03 1.02 -2.80
CA ASP A 69 1.07 1.26 -3.89
C ASP A 69 -0.03 0.19 -3.82
N LEU A 70 -1.16 0.52 -3.18
CA LEU A 70 -2.25 -0.42 -2.95
C LEU A 70 -2.99 -0.79 -4.23
N GLN A 71 -3.01 0.09 -5.25
CA GLN A 71 -3.65 -0.23 -6.52
C GLN A 71 -2.85 -1.31 -7.26
N SER A 72 -1.52 -1.22 -7.20
CA SER A 72 -0.63 -2.27 -7.72
C SER A 72 -0.82 -3.58 -6.98
N VAL A 73 -1.04 -3.55 -5.66
CA VAL A 73 -1.37 -4.76 -4.90
C VAL A 73 -2.64 -5.41 -5.45
N VAL A 74 -3.73 -4.65 -5.59
CA VAL A 74 -5.02 -5.18 -6.12
C VAL A 74 -4.90 -5.72 -7.55
N LEU A 75 -4.08 -5.12 -8.41
CA LEU A 75 -3.94 -5.55 -9.81
C LEU A 75 -3.10 -6.81 -9.99
N PHE A 76 -2.05 -6.97 -9.19
CA PHE A 76 -0.98 -7.92 -9.47
C PHE A 76 -0.87 -9.07 -8.45
N TRP A 77 -1.58 -8.97 -7.32
CA TRP A 77 -1.57 -10.01 -6.29
C TRP A 77 -2.91 -10.72 -6.23
N GLU A 78 -2.85 -12.01 -5.85
CA GLU A 78 -4.04 -12.81 -5.61
C GLU A 78 -4.68 -12.47 -4.25
N ASP A 79 -5.95 -12.82 -4.09
CA ASP A 79 -6.63 -12.73 -2.80
C ASP A 79 -5.89 -13.55 -1.74
N GLY A 80 -5.76 -13.00 -0.54
CA GLY A 80 -4.97 -13.60 0.54
C GLY A 80 -4.24 -12.56 1.38
N GLU A 81 -3.40 -13.04 2.27
CA GLU A 81 -2.54 -12.21 3.11
C GLU A 81 -1.12 -12.14 2.53
N HIS A 82 -0.59 -10.92 2.42
CA HIS A 82 0.72 -10.65 1.84
C HIS A 82 1.48 -9.64 2.69
N GLU A 83 2.79 -9.85 2.84
CA GLU A 83 3.67 -8.91 3.54
C GLU A 83 4.48 -8.07 2.55
N PHE A 84 4.54 -6.77 2.81
CA PHE A 84 5.32 -5.82 2.03
C PHE A 84 6.20 -4.97 2.94
N PHE A 85 7.42 -4.71 2.50
CA PHE A 85 8.31 -3.76 3.15
C PHE A 85 8.09 -2.35 2.59
N CYS A 86 8.17 -1.35 3.47
CA CYS A 86 8.21 0.04 3.08
C CYS A 86 9.42 0.33 2.18
N LYS A 87 9.18 0.88 1.00
CA LYS A 87 10.24 1.21 0.03
C LYS A 87 10.81 2.62 0.20
N GLY A 88 10.63 3.22 1.38
CA GLY A 88 11.13 4.57 1.69
C GLY A 88 12.48 4.57 2.41
N HIS A 89 12.95 5.76 2.77
CA HIS A 89 14.19 5.94 3.54
C HIS A 89 14.06 7.01 4.64
N GLU A 90 14.92 6.97 5.66
CA GLU A 90 15.03 7.99 6.73
C GLU A 90 15.96 9.17 6.39
N GLY A 91 16.35 9.28 5.12
CA GLY A 91 17.17 10.38 4.58
C GLY A 91 16.47 11.75 4.50
N SER A 92 17.08 12.70 3.78
CA SER A 92 16.54 14.06 3.66
C SER A 92 15.22 14.08 2.85
N PRO A 93 14.25 14.96 3.17
CA PRO A 93 12.93 14.99 2.51
C PRO A 93 12.95 15.15 0.98
N ALA A 94 13.98 15.82 0.43
CA ALA A 94 14.17 16.00 -1.01
C ALA A 94 15.02 14.92 -1.69
N GLY A 95 15.30 13.80 -1.01
CA GLY A 95 16.13 12.70 -1.56
C GLY A 95 17.60 13.07 -1.79
N ARG A 96 18.06 14.25 -1.33
CA ARG A 96 19.46 14.71 -1.50
C ARG A 96 20.47 13.79 -0.82
N ARG A 97 20.05 13.09 0.24
CA ARG A 97 20.76 11.99 0.87
C ARG A 97 19.75 10.89 1.17
N VAL A 98 19.97 9.71 0.57
CA VAL A 98 19.27 8.49 0.95
C VAL A 98 19.88 8.03 2.27
N GLY A 99 19.06 7.95 3.31
CA GLY A 99 19.44 7.41 4.61
C GLY A 99 19.13 5.91 4.68
N ASP A 100 19.03 5.38 5.88
CA ASP A 100 18.66 3.98 6.07
C ASP A 100 17.25 3.68 5.51
N PRO A 101 16.99 2.45 5.04
CA PRO A 101 15.65 2.03 4.65
C PRO A 101 14.66 2.18 5.80
N CYS A 102 13.41 2.49 5.49
CA CYS A 102 12.36 2.50 6.49
C CYS A 102 12.01 1.07 6.90
N ASP A 103 12.27 0.72 8.16
CA ASP A 103 11.99 -0.61 8.71
C ASP A 103 10.51 -0.75 9.13
N ASN A 104 9.59 -0.54 8.17
CA ASN A 104 8.15 -0.66 8.38
C ASN A 104 7.59 -1.76 7.47
N VAL A 105 6.81 -2.65 8.05
CA VAL A 105 6.14 -3.74 7.34
C VAL A 105 4.65 -3.45 7.24
N PHE A 106 4.07 -3.81 6.09
CA PHE A 106 2.65 -3.82 5.82
C PHE A 106 2.20 -5.27 5.68
N THR A 107 1.26 -5.70 6.51
CA THR A 107 0.51 -6.94 6.29
C THR A 107 -0.81 -6.57 5.61
N VAL A 108 -1.02 -7.05 4.40
CA VAL A 108 -2.19 -6.72 3.58
C VAL A 108 -3.04 -7.95 3.34
N THR A 109 -4.29 -7.90 3.78
CA THR A 109 -5.31 -8.89 3.41
C THR A 109 -6.15 -8.35 2.25
N LEU A 110 -6.07 -9.02 1.09
CA LEU A 110 -6.83 -8.70 -0.12
C LEU A 110 -7.98 -9.70 -0.29
N THR A 111 -9.19 -9.18 -0.54
CA THR A 111 -10.35 -9.98 -0.93
C THR A 111 -11.08 -9.27 -2.06
N THR A 112 -11.34 -9.97 -3.16
CA THR A 112 -12.00 -9.44 -4.36
C THR A 112 -13.14 -10.33 -4.82
N VAL A 113 -14.17 -9.72 -5.39
CA VAL A 113 -15.28 -10.41 -6.07
C VAL A 113 -15.30 -9.92 -7.50
N ARG A 114 -15.24 -10.85 -8.47
CA ARG A 114 -15.14 -10.55 -9.91
C ARG A 114 -16.48 -10.76 -10.64
#